data_AF-A0AAX4P055-F1
#
_entry.id   AF-A0AAX4P055-F1
#
_cell.length_a   1.000
_cell.length_b   1.000
_cell.length_c   1.000
_cell.angle_alpha   90.00
_cell.angle_beta   90.00
_cell.angle_gamma   90.00
#
_symmetry.space_group_name_H-M   'P 1'
#
loop_
_entity.id
_entity.type
_entity.pdbx_description
1 polymer ?
#
loop_
_entity_poly.entity_id
_entity_poly.type
_entity_poly.pdbx_seq_one_letter_code
_entity_poly.pdbx_strand_id
1 'polypeptide(L)'
;MGKGVPPSRWSPLGSLLAVAVGFVLAALVWVNVVGLVRERASQAQVDLYRHQTARLYSMETGPQSRSRWTARRSLVESENWDEERGRCGDEAETCSLTFRLPPQPVWDSSRFVNRTAGILDITSPQTGEVDAGFVCVLADVVLREDHWITSAEPLIDVFPDPTKPGASFDLVHHMDFFFCEAGTSTTRRYSLDDPYVCSHDAFVQNSLPLNVKGRVRKFLEMTIPELHPSCIFGAVYDRGGAALSLPQDLGILVGPSTARAREIVLQAHYLAPLGFSEAYSPVWDSSGFKITLRRVRPRDSAAGQGKHAVGLLALNDYGLNYPKGRSRHTHSYLIEEAALRDSLKGDFADFGGEVQPVAVHLHGHSLTKRIWIDHLRGGAKVGEFGRIQSYDAHSEDQSFFFLPPQDASRPLRSGDSLRVNCEVDTSSAGRDVFYGVSHFTEMCSAVVAYKNHNPANPSNYVKTANILSTCTDISRCFSAGKGKEEQGGARGG
;
A
#
# COMPACT_ATOMS: atom_id res chain seq x y z
N MET A 1 -4.13 97.49 15.24
CA MET A 1 -3.98 96.55 16.37
C MET A 1 -4.58 95.20 15.97
N GLY A 2 -3.79 94.32 15.35
CA GLY A 2 -4.21 92.96 14.99
C GLY A 2 -3.64 91.96 15.98
N LYS A 3 -4.49 91.21 16.66
CA LYS A 3 -4.10 90.12 17.58
C LYS A 3 -3.75 88.88 16.76
N GLY A 4 -2.46 88.52 16.72
CA GLY A 4 -2.00 87.23 16.20
C GLY A 4 -2.22 86.12 17.23
N VAL A 5 -2.94 85.08 16.84
CA VAL A 5 -3.11 83.83 17.61
C VAL A 5 -1.82 83.01 17.49
N PRO A 6 -1.23 82.50 18.59
CA PRO A 6 -0.02 81.70 18.53
C PRO A 6 -0.33 80.28 18.00
N PRO A 7 0.61 79.65 17.27
CA PRO A 7 0.41 78.31 16.71
C PRO A 7 0.34 77.27 17.83
N SER A 8 -0.67 76.40 17.73
CA SER A 8 -0.87 75.27 18.64
C SER A 8 0.32 74.32 18.56
N ARG A 9 0.98 74.07 19.69
CA ARG A 9 2.04 73.07 19.82
C ARG A 9 1.41 71.69 19.72
N TRP A 10 1.69 70.99 18.63
CA TRP A 10 1.34 69.59 18.45
C TRP A 10 2.07 68.75 19.49
N SER A 11 1.32 67.94 20.25
CA SER A 11 1.89 67.09 21.29
C SER A 11 2.66 65.91 20.66
N PRO A 12 3.89 65.60 21.12
CA PRO A 12 4.69 64.50 20.57
C PRO A 12 4.06 63.11 20.80
N LEU A 13 3.10 63.00 21.73
CA LEU A 13 2.32 61.77 21.95
C LEU A 13 1.36 61.45 20.80
N GLY A 14 0.80 62.46 20.12
CA GLY A 14 -0.08 62.24 18.97
C GLY A 14 0.66 61.64 17.77
N SER A 15 1.92 62.02 17.56
CA SER A 15 2.75 61.51 16.46
C SER A 15 3.18 60.07 16.66
N LEU A 16 3.49 59.65 17.89
CA LEU A 16 3.87 58.25 18.19
C LEU A 16 2.68 57.29 18.02
N LEU A 17 1.48 57.71 18.43
CA LEU A 17 0.27 56.91 18.25
C LEU A 17 -0.09 56.73 16.77
N ALA A 18 0.05 57.81 15.97
CA ALA A 18 -0.20 57.75 14.54
C ALA A 18 0.78 56.82 13.80
N VAL A 19 2.05 56.80 14.19
CA VAL A 19 3.06 55.89 13.63
C VAL A 19 2.76 54.44 14.00
N ALA A 20 2.40 54.17 15.27
CA ALA A 20 2.06 52.82 15.72
C ALA A 20 0.82 52.26 14.99
N VAL A 21 -0.23 53.08 14.83
CA VAL A 21 -1.43 52.70 14.08
C VAL A 21 -1.11 52.46 12.60
N GLY A 22 -0.21 53.27 12.01
CA GLY A 22 0.28 53.05 10.64
C GLY A 22 0.98 51.71 10.45
N PHE A 23 1.83 51.29 11.40
CA PHE A 23 2.51 50.00 11.35
C PHE A 23 1.55 48.81 11.50
N VAL A 24 0.57 48.89 12.41
CA VAL A 24 -0.43 47.83 12.60
C VAL A 24 -1.31 47.68 11.36
N LEU A 25 -1.75 48.78 10.75
CA LEU A 25 -2.53 48.75 9.52
C LEU A 25 -1.72 48.21 8.34
N ALA A 26 -0.45 48.60 8.21
CA ALA A 26 0.44 48.07 7.17
C ALA A 26 0.66 46.55 7.34
N ALA A 27 0.86 46.07 8.57
CA ALA A 27 1.00 44.66 8.87
C ALA A 27 -0.29 43.87 8.56
N LEU A 28 -1.46 44.40 8.93
CA LEU A 28 -2.75 43.77 8.61
C LEU A 28 -3.00 43.71 7.11
N VAL A 29 -2.71 44.79 6.36
CA VAL A 29 -2.82 44.80 4.90
C VAL A 29 -1.85 43.79 4.29
N TRP A 30 -0.61 43.72 4.77
CA TRP A 30 0.39 42.78 4.26
C TRP A 30 -0.01 41.31 4.51
N VAL A 31 -0.52 40.99 5.70
CA VAL A 31 -1.05 39.64 6.02
C VAL A 31 -2.23 39.27 5.12
N ASN A 32 -3.17 40.20 4.89
CA ASN A 32 -4.31 39.95 4.00
C ASN A 32 -3.87 39.80 2.54
N VAL A 33 -2.94 40.64 2.05
CA VAL A 33 -2.41 40.54 0.69
C VAL A 33 -1.65 39.23 0.49
N VAL A 34 -0.81 38.82 1.45
CA VAL A 34 -0.11 37.53 1.38
C VAL A 34 -1.08 36.36 1.44
N GLY A 35 -2.12 36.41 2.28
CA GLY A 35 -3.20 35.43 2.28
C GLY A 35 -3.89 35.32 0.92
N LEU A 36 -4.28 36.45 0.33
CA LEU A 36 -4.97 36.51 -0.96
C LEU A 36 -4.09 36.08 -2.15
N VAL A 37 -2.80 36.41 -2.10
CA VAL A 37 -1.81 35.95 -3.09
C VAL A 37 -1.57 34.45 -2.97
N ARG A 38 -1.51 33.91 -1.75
CA ARG A 38 -1.37 32.47 -1.51
C ARG A 38 -2.60 31.69 -1.96
N GLU A 39 -3.80 32.24 -1.72
CA GLU A 39 -5.07 31.68 -2.20
C GLU A 39 -5.16 31.69 -3.73
N ARG A 40 -4.83 32.81 -4.38
CA ARG A 40 -4.79 32.89 -5.86
C ARG A 40 -3.72 31.99 -6.49
N ALA A 41 -2.54 31.88 -5.85
CA ALA A 41 -1.50 30.95 -6.29
C ALA A 41 -1.97 29.50 -6.18
N SER A 42 -2.69 29.15 -5.11
CA SER A 42 -3.28 27.82 -4.96
C SER A 42 -4.37 27.55 -6.02
N GLN A 43 -5.21 28.54 -6.35
CA GLN A 43 -6.23 28.40 -7.39
C GLN A 43 -5.62 28.28 -8.79
N ALA A 44 -4.60 29.07 -9.11
CA ALA A 44 -3.90 28.96 -10.39
C ALA A 44 -3.15 27.62 -10.53
N GLN A 45 -2.58 27.09 -9.44
CA GLN A 45 -2.02 25.74 -9.40
C GLN A 45 -3.11 24.69 -9.59
N VAL A 46 -4.24 24.79 -8.89
CA VAL A 46 -5.40 23.89 -9.07
C VAL A 46 -5.92 23.92 -10.50
N ASP A 47 -6.02 25.09 -11.13
CA ASP A 47 -6.48 25.22 -12.51
C ASP A 47 -5.43 24.70 -13.50
N LEU A 48 -4.14 24.90 -13.24
CA LEU A 48 -3.05 24.30 -14.02
C LEU A 48 -3.08 22.78 -13.92
N TYR A 49 -3.24 22.22 -12.72
CA TYR A 49 -3.38 20.78 -12.52
C TYR A 49 -4.66 20.27 -13.15
N ARG A 50 -5.79 20.95 -12.98
CA ARG A 50 -7.06 20.61 -13.65
C ARG A 50 -6.89 20.64 -15.17
N HIS A 51 -6.11 21.56 -15.72
CA HIS A 51 -5.78 21.59 -17.14
C HIS A 51 -4.80 20.50 -17.56
N GLN A 52 -3.78 20.16 -16.76
CA GLN A 52 -2.85 19.06 -17.03
C GLN A 52 -3.55 17.70 -16.95
N THR A 53 -4.33 17.49 -15.90
CA THR A 53 -5.32 16.44 -15.68
C THR A 53 -6.21 16.38 -16.92
N ALA A 54 -6.99 17.42 -17.23
CA ALA A 54 -7.89 17.45 -18.38
C ALA A 54 -7.17 17.24 -19.73
N ARG A 55 -5.90 17.64 -19.87
CA ARG A 55 -5.08 17.45 -21.07
C ARG A 55 -4.63 15.99 -21.21
N LEU A 56 -4.19 15.33 -20.13
CA LEU A 56 -4.02 13.88 -20.07
C LEU A 56 -5.35 13.16 -20.45
N TYR A 57 -6.49 13.63 -19.96
CA TYR A 57 -7.83 13.08 -20.29
C TYR A 57 -8.44 13.51 -21.64
N SER A 58 -7.77 14.36 -22.43
CA SER A 58 -8.30 14.84 -23.72
C SER A 58 -7.39 14.56 -24.91
N MET A 59 -6.10 14.28 -24.69
CA MET A 59 -5.18 13.98 -25.78
C MET A 59 -5.09 12.49 -26.13
N GLU A 60 -5.40 11.56 -25.22
CA GLU A 60 -5.20 10.12 -25.50
C GLU A 60 -6.47 9.27 -25.55
N THR A 61 -7.56 9.71 -24.91
CA THR A 61 -8.70 8.82 -24.70
C THR A 61 -9.98 9.49 -25.20
N GLY A 62 -10.39 9.17 -26.43
CA GLY A 62 -11.59 9.73 -27.08
C GLY A 62 -12.89 9.51 -26.29
N PRO A 63 -14.04 10.05 -26.73
CA PRO A 63 -15.32 10.02 -26.00
C PRO A 63 -15.78 8.62 -25.52
N GLN A 64 -15.36 7.55 -26.20
CA GLN A 64 -15.65 6.16 -25.83
C GLN A 64 -14.89 5.66 -24.58
N SER A 65 -13.75 6.25 -24.24
CA SER A 65 -12.98 5.89 -23.04
C SER A 65 -13.62 6.43 -21.76
N ARG A 66 -14.22 7.62 -21.83
CA ARG A 66 -14.85 8.30 -20.69
C ARG A 66 -16.07 7.55 -20.17
N SER A 67 -16.74 6.77 -21.02
CA SER A 67 -17.83 5.88 -20.60
C SER A 67 -17.36 4.55 -19.98
N ARG A 68 -16.05 4.23 -20.03
CA ARG A 68 -15.47 3.07 -19.30
C ARG A 68 -15.09 3.41 -17.86
N TRP A 69 -14.77 4.68 -17.57
CA TRP A 69 -14.54 5.15 -16.20
C TRP A 69 -15.87 5.21 -15.44
N THR A 70 -16.09 4.21 -14.60
CA THR A 70 -16.99 4.35 -13.47
C THR A 70 -16.13 4.31 -12.22
N ALA A 71 -16.57 4.91 -11.11
CA ALA A 71 -15.87 4.79 -9.82
C ALA A 71 -15.68 3.33 -9.32
N ARG A 72 -16.16 2.35 -10.10
CA ARG A 72 -16.22 0.92 -9.82
C ARG A 72 -15.22 0.10 -10.67
N ARG A 73 -14.54 0.70 -11.67
CA ARG A 73 -13.66 -0.01 -12.61
C ARG A 73 -12.43 0.81 -13.00
N SER A 74 -11.26 0.19 -12.88
CA SER A 74 -10.02 0.70 -13.46
C SER A 74 -10.09 0.64 -15.00
N LEU A 75 -9.50 1.64 -15.67
CA LEU A 75 -9.19 1.51 -17.10
C LEU A 75 -8.04 0.51 -17.24
N VAL A 76 -8.29 -0.56 -17.97
CA VAL A 76 -7.24 -1.47 -18.43
C VAL A 76 -6.81 -0.98 -19.82
N GLU A 77 -5.63 -0.40 -19.90
CA GLU A 77 -4.94 -0.18 -21.17
C GLU A 77 -4.14 -1.44 -21.48
N SER A 78 -3.99 -1.75 -22.76
CA SER A 78 -3.33 -2.99 -23.15
C SER A 78 -2.52 -2.85 -24.41
N GLU A 79 -1.37 -3.51 -24.44
CA GLU A 79 -0.49 -3.62 -25.60
C GLU A 79 -0.41 -5.09 -26.02
N ASN A 80 -0.62 -5.38 -27.31
CA ASN A 80 -0.62 -6.74 -27.87
C ASN A 80 -1.59 -7.72 -27.18
N TRP A 81 -2.68 -7.20 -26.60
CA TRP A 81 -3.75 -7.98 -25.97
C TRP A 81 -4.95 -8.11 -26.91
N ASP A 82 -5.46 -9.33 -27.07
CA ASP A 82 -6.70 -9.62 -27.76
C ASP A 82 -7.85 -9.59 -26.74
N GLU A 83 -8.55 -8.45 -26.63
CA GLU A 83 -9.67 -8.26 -25.67
C GLU A 83 -10.79 -9.30 -25.88
N GLU A 84 -11.11 -9.66 -27.13
CA GLU A 84 -12.20 -10.58 -27.45
C GLU A 84 -11.87 -12.00 -26.98
N ARG A 85 -10.63 -12.43 -27.25
CA ARG A 85 -10.15 -13.76 -26.89
C ARG A 85 -9.52 -13.83 -25.50
N GLY A 86 -9.35 -12.72 -24.80
CA GLY A 86 -8.82 -12.67 -23.45
C GLY A 86 -7.42 -13.29 -23.32
N ARG A 87 -6.52 -12.97 -24.26
CA ARG A 87 -5.17 -13.52 -24.33
C ARG A 87 -4.18 -12.58 -25.03
N CYS A 88 -2.87 -12.79 -24.84
CA CYS A 88 -1.88 -12.13 -25.70
C CYS A 88 -2.11 -12.53 -27.18
N GLY A 89 -1.92 -11.55 -28.08
CA GLY A 89 -2.04 -11.73 -29.52
C GLY A 89 -1.08 -12.80 -30.07
N ASP A 90 -1.44 -13.40 -31.20
CA ASP A 90 -0.68 -14.53 -31.77
C ASP A 90 0.72 -14.13 -32.28
N GLU A 91 0.89 -12.88 -32.70
CA GLU A 91 2.14 -12.35 -33.28
C GLU A 91 3.15 -11.87 -32.23
N ALA A 92 2.72 -11.67 -30.98
CA ALA A 92 3.57 -11.18 -29.91
C ALA A 92 3.98 -12.31 -28.95
N GLU A 93 5.23 -12.29 -28.49
CA GLU A 93 5.68 -13.20 -27.43
C GLU A 93 5.08 -12.80 -26.07
N THR A 94 4.99 -11.50 -25.83
CA THR A 94 4.46 -10.90 -24.61
C THR A 94 3.41 -9.85 -24.93
N CYS A 95 2.52 -9.62 -23.99
CA CYS A 95 1.59 -8.50 -23.97
C CYS A 95 1.69 -7.78 -22.63
N SER A 96 1.12 -6.58 -22.53
CA SER A 96 1.03 -5.89 -21.24
C SER A 96 -0.36 -5.38 -20.97
N LEU A 97 -0.74 -5.41 -19.68
CA LEU A 97 -1.94 -4.78 -19.17
C LEU A 97 -1.52 -3.70 -18.18
N THR A 98 -2.03 -2.50 -18.37
CA THR A 98 -1.84 -1.38 -17.46
C THR A 98 -3.16 -1.09 -16.79
N PHE A 99 -3.22 -1.19 -15.47
CA PHE A 99 -4.39 -0.85 -14.67
C PHE A 99 -4.05 0.28 -13.72
N ARG A 100 -4.77 1.39 -13.87
CA ARG A 100 -4.59 2.62 -13.08
C ARG A 100 -5.82 2.89 -12.24
N LEU A 101 -5.60 3.52 -11.09
CA LEU A 101 -6.70 3.99 -10.28
C LEU A 101 -7.53 5.05 -11.05
N PRO A 102 -8.87 5.07 -10.88
CA PRO A 102 -9.68 6.21 -11.26
C PRO A 102 -9.14 7.46 -10.60
N PRO A 103 -9.15 8.62 -11.26
CA PRO A 103 -8.64 9.83 -10.64
C PRO A 103 -9.41 10.07 -9.34
N GLN A 104 -8.71 10.01 -8.21
CA GLN A 104 -9.34 10.11 -6.90
C GLN A 104 -8.77 11.21 -6.02
N PRO A 105 -9.61 11.77 -5.15
CA PRO A 105 -9.25 12.85 -4.25
C PRO A 105 -8.40 12.42 -3.05
N VAL A 106 -7.10 12.73 -3.05
CA VAL A 106 -6.20 12.42 -1.92
C VAL A 106 -6.09 13.60 -0.94
N TRP A 107 -7.03 13.65 0.02
CA TRP A 107 -7.00 14.56 1.16
C TRP A 107 -7.88 14.01 2.31
N ASP A 108 -7.92 14.75 3.43
CA ASP A 108 -8.76 14.43 4.60
C ASP A 108 -10.24 14.20 4.23
N SER A 109 -10.76 13.02 4.53
CA SER A 109 -12.13 12.60 4.26
C SER A 109 -13.21 13.48 4.91
N SER A 110 -12.88 14.22 5.97
CA SER A 110 -13.80 15.20 6.57
C SER A 110 -14.01 16.44 5.69
N ARG A 111 -13.12 16.68 4.72
CA ARG A 111 -13.17 17.86 3.84
C ARG A 111 -13.89 17.52 2.55
N PHE A 112 -14.82 18.40 2.19
CA PHE A 112 -15.56 18.32 0.94
C PHE A 112 -15.12 19.43 -0.02
N VAL A 113 -14.56 19.04 -1.16
CA VAL A 113 -14.26 19.97 -2.25
C VAL A 113 -15.18 19.63 -3.42
N ASN A 114 -15.98 20.59 -3.87
CA ASN A 114 -16.98 20.38 -4.92
C ASN A 114 -17.88 19.14 -4.66
N ARG A 115 -18.35 18.98 -3.41
CA ARG A 115 -19.17 17.84 -2.95
C ARG A 115 -18.49 16.47 -3.00
N THR A 116 -17.18 16.42 -3.22
CA THR A 116 -16.38 15.19 -3.19
C THR A 116 -15.61 15.16 -1.86
N ALA A 117 -15.73 14.07 -1.11
CA ALA A 117 -14.93 13.83 0.09
C ALA A 117 -13.52 13.32 -0.29
N GLY A 118 -12.53 13.56 0.56
CA GLY A 118 -11.21 12.95 0.42
C GLY A 118 -11.20 11.48 0.85
N ILE A 119 -10.12 10.76 0.54
CA ILE A 119 -9.95 9.35 0.88
C ILE A 119 -9.15 9.09 2.17
N LEU A 120 -8.44 10.10 2.70
CA LEU A 120 -7.65 9.90 3.91
C LEU A 120 -8.61 9.85 5.10
N ASP A 121 -8.66 8.74 5.81
CA ASP A 121 -9.58 8.50 6.91
C ASP A 121 -8.93 7.83 8.13
N ILE A 122 -7.65 7.46 8.02
CA ILE A 122 -6.89 6.82 9.09
C ILE A 122 -6.24 7.88 9.95
N THR A 123 -6.64 7.88 11.22
CA THR A 123 -6.08 8.74 12.24
C THR A 123 -4.84 8.12 12.86
N SER A 124 -3.71 8.83 12.84
CA SER A 124 -2.51 8.44 13.55
C SER A 124 -2.80 8.31 15.06
N PRO A 125 -2.51 7.16 15.69
CA PRO A 125 -2.70 7.01 17.13
C PRO A 125 -1.73 7.87 17.96
N GLN A 126 -0.68 8.41 17.33
CA GLN A 126 0.33 9.23 17.98
C GLN A 126 -0.06 10.71 18.00
N THR A 127 -0.54 11.25 16.89
CA THR A 127 -0.87 12.68 16.75
C THR A 127 -2.36 12.98 16.84
N GLY A 128 -3.22 12.01 16.52
CA GLY A 128 -4.65 12.23 16.34
C GLY A 128 -5.01 12.90 15.02
N GLU A 129 -4.04 13.06 14.10
CA GLU A 129 -4.25 13.63 12.77
C GLU A 129 -4.56 12.54 11.74
N VAL A 130 -5.36 12.87 10.73
CA VAL A 130 -5.62 11.98 9.59
C VAL A 130 -4.47 12.09 8.60
N ASP A 131 -3.68 11.02 8.47
CA ASP A 131 -2.44 11.02 7.67
C ASP A 131 -2.34 9.88 6.66
N ALA A 132 -3.24 8.90 6.73
CA ALA A 132 -3.26 7.74 5.85
C ALA A 132 -4.66 7.41 5.35
N GLY A 133 -4.73 6.63 4.28
CA GLY A 133 -5.99 6.14 3.72
C GLY A 133 -5.75 5.08 2.65
N PHE A 134 -6.79 4.33 2.31
CA PHE A 134 -6.70 3.25 1.34
C PHE A 134 -7.76 3.40 0.25
N VAL A 135 -7.38 3.01 -0.96
CA VAL A 135 -8.28 2.89 -2.12
C VAL A 135 -8.14 1.48 -2.66
N CYS A 136 -9.27 0.85 -2.97
CA CYS A 136 -9.30 -0.42 -3.65
C CYS A 136 -10.14 -0.31 -4.91
N VAL A 137 -9.63 -0.83 -6.02
CA VAL A 137 -10.37 -0.87 -7.29
C VAL A 137 -10.29 -2.24 -7.94
N LEU A 138 -11.34 -2.55 -8.69
CA LEU A 138 -11.41 -3.74 -9.52
C LEU A 138 -11.04 -3.37 -10.96
N ALA A 139 -10.15 -4.14 -11.55
CA ALA A 139 -9.93 -4.17 -12.99
C ALA A 139 -10.50 -5.48 -13.54
N ASP A 140 -11.46 -5.36 -14.45
CA ASP A 140 -12.11 -6.50 -15.10
C ASP A 140 -11.21 -6.96 -16.25
N VAL A 141 -10.42 -8.00 -16.01
CA VAL A 141 -9.51 -8.60 -17.02
C VAL A 141 -9.97 -10.03 -17.28
N VAL A 142 -10.65 -10.22 -18.41
CA VAL A 142 -11.09 -11.56 -18.81
C VAL A 142 -9.91 -12.36 -19.34
N LEU A 143 -9.30 -13.18 -18.48
CA LEU A 143 -8.30 -14.19 -18.88
C LEU A 143 -9.03 -15.46 -19.36
N ARG A 144 -8.99 -15.75 -20.67
CA ARG A 144 -9.55 -17.00 -21.23
C ARG A 144 -8.52 -18.08 -21.47
N GLU A 145 -7.25 -17.74 -21.32
CA GLU A 145 -6.12 -18.67 -21.40
C GLU A 145 -5.13 -18.37 -20.27
N ASP A 146 -4.25 -19.34 -19.99
CA ASP A 146 -3.23 -19.17 -18.99
C ASP A 146 -2.09 -18.27 -19.49
N HIS A 147 -1.60 -17.44 -18.59
CA HIS A 147 -0.49 -16.52 -18.81
C HIS A 147 0.49 -16.56 -17.64
N TRP A 148 1.76 -16.37 -17.95
CA TRP A 148 2.80 -16.07 -16.99
C TRP A 148 2.91 -14.55 -16.84
N ILE A 149 2.74 -14.04 -15.64
CA ILE A 149 3.22 -12.69 -15.31
C ILE A 149 4.73 -12.78 -15.16
N THR A 150 5.45 -11.99 -15.93
CA THR A 150 6.92 -11.95 -15.90
C THR A 150 7.46 -10.70 -15.26
N SER A 151 6.68 -9.63 -15.20
CA SER A 151 7.04 -8.41 -14.48
C SER A 151 5.81 -7.61 -14.06
N ALA A 152 5.99 -6.81 -13.02
CA ALA A 152 5.04 -5.81 -12.55
C ALA A 152 5.80 -4.51 -12.26
N GLU A 153 5.48 -3.48 -13.02
CA GLU A 153 6.08 -2.14 -12.95
C GLU A 153 5.10 -1.19 -12.26
N PRO A 154 5.49 -0.56 -11.13
CA PRO A 154 4.66 0.46 -10.49
C PRO A 154 4.65 1.73 -11.35
N LEU A 155 3.47 2.30 -11.55
CA LEU A 155 3.25 3.57 -12.21
C LEU A 155 2.80 4.58 -11.16
N ILE A 156 3.70 5.43 -10.69
CA ILE A 156 3.46 6.36 -9.59
C ILE A 156 3.35 7.78 -10.12
N ASP A 157 2.23 8.43 -9.83
CA ASP A 157 2.07 9.86 -10.10
C ASP A 157 2.87 10.67 -9.09
N VAL A 158 3.57 11.70 -9.58
CA VAL A 158 4.41 12.58 -8.76
C VAL A 158 3.89 14.01 -8.87
N PHE A 159 3.81 14.69 -7.73
CA PHE A 159 3.21 16.01 -7.59
C PHE A 159 4.25 17.03 -7.12
N PRO A 160 4.31 18.23 -7.72
CA PRO A 160 5.09 19.34 -7.18
C PRO A 160 4.77 19.66 -5.71
N ASP A 161 5.81 19.79 -4.88
CA ASP A 161 5.68 20.12 -3.46
C ASP A 161 5.29 21.61 -3.28
N PRO A 162 4.10 21.91 -2.72
CA PRO A 162 3.66 23.29 -2.55
C PRO A 162 4.46 24.07 -1.49
N THR A 163 5.23 23.37 -0.65
CA THR A 163 6.05 23.96 0.42
C THR A 163 7.51 24.15 0.02
N LYS A 164 7.98 23.44 -1.01
CA LYS A 164 9.36 23.46 -1.48
C LYS A 164 9.41 23.66 -3.00
N PRO A 165 9.55 24.92 -3.49
CA PRO A 165 9.61 25.21 -4.91
C PRO A 165 10.67 24.36 -5.65
N GLY A 166 10.24 23.67 -6.71
CA GLY A 166 11.10 22.80 -7.52
C GLY A 166 11.29 21.38 -6.99
N ALA A 167 10.77 21.06 -5.81
CA ALA A 167 10.71 19.69 -5.32
C ALA A 167 9.40 19.01 -5.73
N SER A 168 9.38 17.69 -5.64
CA SER A 168 8.21 16.86 -5.92
C SER A 168 8.04 15.80 -4.84
N PHE A 169 6.82 15.27 -4.70
CA PHE A 169 6.47 14.20 -3.78
C PHE A 169 5.52 13.22 -4.46
N ASP A 170 5.56 11.96 -4.04
CA ASP A 170 4.52 10.96 -4.33
C ASP A 170 3.67 10.74 -3.07
N LEU A 171 2.41 10.34 -3.27
CA LEU A 171 1.46 10.09 -2.19
C LEU A 171 1.28 8.61 -1.88
N VAL A 172 1.44 7.78 -2.91
CA VAL A 172 1.36 6.34 -2.80
C VAL A 172 2.52 5.87 -1.94
N HIS A 173 2.20 5.37 -0.75
CA HIS A 173 3.18 4.76 0.12
C HIS A 173 3.40 3.30 -0.22
N HIS A 174 2.32 2.61 -0.61
CA HIS A 174 2.31 1.18 -0.85
C HIS A 174 1.18 0.82 -1.82
N MET A 175 1.39 -0.15 -2.70
CA MET A 175 0.34 -0.74 -3.54
C MET A 175 0.50 -2.24 -3.68
N ASP A 176 -0.62 -2.95 -3.68
CA ASP A 176 -0.68 -4.37 -3.98
C ASP A 176 -1.65 -4.63 -5.11
N PHE A 177 -1.43 -5.73 -5.84
CA PHE A 177 -2.51 -6.31 -6.63
C PHE A 177 -2.66 -7.81 -6.45
N PHE A 178 -3.90 -8.25 -6.62
CA PHE A 178 -4.33 -9.62 -6.42
C PHE A 178 -5.18 -10.09 -7.60
N PHE A 179 -5.08 -11.37 -7.96
CA PHE A 179 -5.98 -11.99 -8.94
C PHE A 179 -7.02 -12.83 -8.20
N CYS A 180 -8.28 -12.42 -8.26
CA CYS A 180 -9.37 -13.03 -7.51
C CYS A 180 -10.35 -13.78 -8.42
N GLU A 181 -11.03 -14.78 -7.85
CA GLU A 181 -12.19 -15.42 -8.48
C GLU A 181 -13.27 -14.39 -8.86
N ALA A 182 -13.93 -14.59 -10.01
CA ALA A 182 -15.04 -13.72 -10.43
C ALA A 182 -16.15 -13.66 -9.36
N GLY A 183 -16.73 -12.46 -9.16
CA GLY A 183 -17.77 -12.24 -8.15
C GLY A 183 -17.25 -11.69 -6.83
N THR A 184 -15.97 -11.27 -6.77
CA THR A 184 -15.37 -10.51 -5.66
C THR A 184 -16.17 -9.27 -5.27
N SER A 185 -16.99 -8.77 -6.19
CA SER A 185 -17.91 -7.65 -6.05
C SER A 185 -19.01 -7.76 -4.98
N THR A 186 -19.10 -8.84 -4.18
CA THR A 186 -20.33 -9.16 -3.40
C THR A 186 -20.19 -9.44 -1.90
N THR A 187 -19.01 -9.28 -1.29
CA THR A 187 -18.90 -9.36 0.19
C THR A 187 -19.15 -7.98 0.81
N ARG A 188 -20.05 -7.89 1.78
CA ARG A 188 -20.67 -6.66 2.32
C ARG A 188 -19.69 -5.61 2.88
N ARG A 189 -18.40 -5.95 3.01
CA ARG A 189 -17.31 -5.02 3.40
C ARG A 189 -16.67 -4.27 2.24
N TYR A 190 -16.70 -4.81 1.03
CA TYR A 190 -16.46 -4.03 -0.18
C TYR A 190 -17.80 -3.47 -0.63
N SER A 191 -18.33 -2.49 0.09
CA SER A 191 -19.39 -1.67 -0.49
C SER A 191 -18.78 -0.88 -1.64
N LEU A 192 -18.70 -1.48 -2.83
CA LEU A 192 -18.29 -0.83 -4.08
C LEU A 192 -19.33 0.23 -4.52
N ASP A 193 -20.43 0.35 -3.79
CA ASP A 193 -21.35 1.48 -3.83
C ASP A 193 -20.81 2.72 -3.09
N ASP A 194 -19.73 2.58 -2.30
CA ASP A 194 -18.93 3.68 -1.75
C ASP A 194 -17.66 3.86 -2.63
N PRO A 195 -17.62 4.91 -3.46
CA PRO A 195 -16.82 4.93 -4.68
C PRO A 195 -15.29 5.01 -4.53
N TYR A 196 -14.71 5.02 -3.32
CA TYR A 196 -13.29 5.33 -3.19
C TYR A 196 -12.51 4.61 -2.09
N VAL A 197 -13.14 3.85 -1.18
CA VAL A 197 -12.46 3.54 0.09
C VAL A 197 -12.69 2.07 0.48
N CYS A 198 -11.63 1.26 0.40
CA CYS A 198 -11.49 0.19 1.38
C CYS A 198 -10.94 0.89 2.61
N SER A 199 -11.76 1.12 3.65
CA SER A 199 -11.38 1.98 4.81
C SER A 199 -10.17 1.51 5.61
N HIS A 200 -9.60 0.36 5.21
CA HIS A 200 -8.52 -0.33 5.86
C HIS A 200 -7.81 -1.19 4.83
N ASP A 201 -6.61 -1.65 5.17
CA ASP A 201 -5.94 -2.72 4.45
C ASP A 201 -6.84 -3.96 4.37
N ALA A 202 -7.36 -4.21 3.18
CA ALA A 202 -8.43 -5.16 2.96
C ALA A 202 -7.94 -6.61 3.01
N PHE A 203 -6.63 -6.84 3.00
CA PHE A 203 -6.05 -8.18 3.01
C PHE A 203 -5.42 -8.50 4.37
N VAL A 204 -4.96 -7.48 5.11
CA VAL A 204 -4.49 -7.62 6.50
C VAL A 204 -5.60 -8.01 7.47
N GLN A 205 -6.76 -7.33 7.47
CA GLN A 205 -7.84 -7.58 8.45
C GLN A 205 -8.45 -8.99 8.36
N ASN A 206 -8.13 -9.73 7.30
CA ASN A 206 -8.66 -11.06 7.03
C ASN A 206 -7.64 -12.18 7.30
N SER A 207 -6.43 -11.83 7.73
CA SER A 207 -5.48 -12.79 8.28
C SER A 207 -5.69 -12.89 9.80
N LEU A 208 -6.41 -13.93 10.22
CA LEU A 208 -6.51 -14.24 11.64
C LEU A 208 -5.11 -14.54 12.19
N PRO A 209 -4.67 -13.88 13.28
CA PRO A 209 -3.34 -14.15 13.80
C PRO A 209 -3.18 -15.63 14.18
N LEU A 210 -2.14 -16.25 13.62
CA LEU A 210 -1.96 -17.71 13.65
C LEU A 210 -1.79 -18.27 15.06
N ASN A 211 -1.22 -17.47 15.96
CA ASN A 211 -0.96 -17.83 17.36
C ASN A 211 -2.16 -17.61 18.28
N VAL A 212 -3.28 -17.05 17.80
CA VAL A 212 -4.53 -16.98 18.55
C VAL A 212 -5.24 -18.33 18.47
N LYS A 213 -5.49 -18.98 19.61
CA LYS A 213 -6.05 -20.34 19.69
C LYS A 213 -7.36 -20.38 20.49
N GLY A 214 -8.09 -21.49 20.38
CA GLY A 214 -9.25 -21.79 21.22
C GLY A 214 -10.47 -20.90 20.97
N ARG A 215 -11.16 -20.51 22.04
CA ARG A 215 -12.46 -19.79 21.96
C ARG A 215 -12.35 -18.43 21.25
N VAL A 216 -11.22 -17.71 21.42
CA VAL A 216 -11.00 -16.41 20.77
C VAL A 216 -10.90 -16.60 19.26
N ARG A 217 -10.12 -17.58 18.79
CA ARG A 217 -10.04 -17.90 17.36
C ARG A 217 -11.40 -18.28 16.78
N LYS A 218 -12.14 -19.17 17.45
CA LYS A 218 -13.48 -19.57 17.01
C LYS A 218 -14.44 -18.38 16.96
N PHE A 219 -14.37 -17.48 17.94
CA PHE A 219 -15.13 -16.24 17.93
C PHE A 219 -14.78 -15.38 16.72
N LEU A 220 -13.49 -15.17 16.46
CA LEU A 220 -13.03 -14.38 15.31
C LEU A 220 -13.47 -15.02 13.98
N GLU A 221 -13.31 -16.33 13.81
CA GLU A 221 -13.78 -17.10 12.65
C GLU A 221 -15.30 -16.98 12.47
N MET A 222 -16.08 -16.84 13.54
CA MET A 222 -17.54 -16.61 13.47
C MET A 222 -17.90 -15.14 13.20
N THR A 223 -17.09 -14.18 13.67
CA THR A 223 -17.36 -12.73 13.52
C THR A 223 -16.78 -12.11 12.26
N ILE A 224 -15.91 -12.81 11.53
CA ILE A 224 -15.45 -12.44 10.19
C ILE A 224 -16.25 -13.32 9.22
N PRO A 225 -17.51 -12.95 8.89
CA PRO A 225 -18.50 -13.90 8.37
C PRO A 225 -18.31 -14.20 6.88
N GLU A 226 -17.34 -13.56 6.24
CA GLU A 226 -17.13 -13.58 4.80
C GLU A 226 -15.62 -13.76 4.57
N LEU A 227 -15.16 -15.01 4.57
CA LEU A 227 -13.86 -15.34 3.97
C LEU A 227 -13.94 -14.84 2.53
N HIS A 228 -13.12 -13.83 2.25
CA HIS A 228 -13.06 -13.19 0.95
C HIS A 228 -12.75 -14.21 -0.15
N PRO A 229 -13.03 -13.88 -1.41
CA PRO A 229 -12.78 -14.76 -2.54
C PRO A 229 -11.33 -15.22 -2.56
N SER A 230 -11.12 -16.42 -3.10
CA SER A 230 -9.79 -16.95 -3.32
C SER A 230 -9.03 -15.99 -4.25
N CYS A 231 -8.04 -15.30 -3.69
CA CYS A 231 -7.19 -14.37 -4.42
C CYS A 231 -5.74 -14.87 -4.40
N ILE A 232 -5.07 -14.75 -5.54
CA ILE A 232 -3.64 -14.99 -5.72
C ILE A 232 -2.94 -13.65 -5.53
N PHE A 233 -1.97 -13.58 -4.61
CA PHE A 233 -1.13 -12.39 -4.46
C PHE A 233 -0.27 -12.23 -5.73
N GLY A 234 -0.46 -11.11 -6.44
CA GLY A 234 0.28 -10.74 -7.64
C GLY A 234 1.65 -10.14 -7.32
N ALA A 235 1.69 -8.86 -6.93
CA ALA A 235 2.93 -8.22 -6.48
C ALA A 235 2.62 -7.06 -5.52
N VAL A 236 3.68 -6.59 -4.85
CA VAL A 236 3.70 -5.45 -3.95
C VAL A 236 4.66 -4.39 -4.49
N TYR A 237 4.31 -3.13 -4.27
CA TYR A 237 5.17 -1.95 -4.39
C TYR A 237 5.14 -1.22 -3.06
N ASP A 238 6.31 -0.82 -2.58
CA ASP A 238 6.48 0.13 -1.49
C ASP A 238 7.28 1.33 -1.99
N ARG A 239 7.02 2.53 -1.43
CA ARG A 239 7.65 3.78 -1.83
C ARG A 239 9.18 3.63 -1.91
N GLY A 240 9.74 3.96 -3.07
CA GLY A 240 11.18 3.83 -3.36
C GLY A 240 11.60 2.47 -3.95
N GLY A 241 10.72 1.47 -3.92
CA GLY A 241 10.95 0.16 -4.52
C GLY A 241 10.97 0.18 -6.06
N ALA A 242 11.68 -0.78 -6.64
CA ALA A 242 11.77 -0.99 -8.08
C ALA A 242 10.68 -1.96 -8.58
N ALA A 243 10.56 -2.05 -9.91
CA ALA A 243 9.69 -3.02 -10.56
C ALA A 243 10.10 -4.46 -10.21
N LEU A 244 9.11 -5.34 -10.00
CA LEU A 244 9.36 -6.78 -9.94
C LEU A 244 9.63 -7.30 -11.35
N SER A 245 10.81 -7.86 -11.59
CA SER A 245 11.15 -8.54 -12.84
C SER A 245 11.61 -9.96 -12.54
N LEU A 246 10.83 -10.95 -12.99
CA LEU A 246 11.11 -12.35 -12.76
C LEU A 246 12.09 -12.89 -13.82
N PRO A 247 13.08 -13.71 -13.41
CA PRO A 247 13.93 -14.46 -14.32
C PRO A 247 13.16 -15.20 -15.41
N GLN A 248 13.85 -15.49 -16.52
CA GLN A 248 13.21 -16.12 -17.68
C GLN A 248 12.58 -17.47 -17.38
N ASP A 249 13.08 -18.21 -16.38
CA ASP A 249 12.57 -19.49 -15.92
C ASP A 249 11.49 -19.37 -14.83
N LEU A 250 11.12 -18.17 -14.38
CA LEU A 250 10.11 -17.94 -13.34
C LEU A 250 8.91 -17.15 -13.88
N GLY A 251 7.74 -17.34 -13.27
CA GLY A 251 6.54 -16.56 -13.57
C GLY A 251 5.42 -16.82 -12.58
N ILE A 252 4.54 -15.85 -12.38
CA ILE A 252 3.30 -16.06 -11.62
C ILE A 252 2.24 -16.52 -12.62
N LEU A 253 1.70 -17.73 -12.45
CA LEU A 253 0.67 -18.26 -13.35
C LEU A 253 -0.67 -17.62 -13.00
N VAL A 254 -1.39 -17.16 -14.02
CA VAL A 254 -2.76 -16.66 -13.92
C VAL A 254 -3.59 -17.18 -15.09
N GLY A 255 -4.89 -17.37 -14.88
CA GLY A 255 -5.82 -17.80 -15.92
C GLY A 255 -6.74 -18.95 -15.48
N PRO A 256 -7.46 -19.57 -16.43
CA PRO A 256 -8.46 -20.60 -16.13
C PRO A 256 -7.95 -21.83 -15.37
N SER A 257 -6.66 -22.19 -15.48
CA SER A 257 -6.12 -23.34 -14.76
C SER A 257 -5.77 -23.06 -13.30
N THR A 258 -5.72 -21.78 -12.89
CA THR A 258 -5.43 -21.42 -11.51
C THR A 258 -6.69 -21.45 -10.65
N ALA A 259 -6.73 -20.76 -9.51
CA ALA A 259 -7.92 -20.55 -8.69
C ALA A 259 -9.04 -19.76 -9.40
N ARG A 260 -9.32 -20.00 -10.69
CA ARG A 260 -10.33 -19.36 -11.55
C ARG A 260 -10.27 -17.84 -11.49
N ALA A 261 -9.08 -17.29 -11.32
CA ALA A 261 -8.89 -15.87 -11.11
C ALA A 261 -9.20 -15.10 -12.40
N ARG A 262 -10.12 -14.13 -12.30
CA ARG A 262 -10.70 -13.38 -13.43
C ARG A 262 -10.79 -11.87 -13.17
N GLU A 263 -10.59 -11.44 -11.94
CA GLU A 263 -10.63 -10.03 -11.56
C GLU A 263 -9.27 -9.66 -10.96
N ILE A 264 -8.76 -8.48 -11.28
CA ILE A 264 -7.61 -7.90 -10.60
C ILE A 264 -8.13 -6.92 -9.56
N VAL A 265 -7.72 -7.08 -8.31
CA VAL A 265 -7.92 -6.07 -7.27
C VAL A 265 -6.63 -5.30 -7.12
N LEU A 266 -6.66 -3.99 -7.28
CA LEU A 266 -5.57 -3.08 -6.92
C LEU A 266 -5.93 -2.42 -5.59
N GLN A 267 -5.04 -2.48 -4.62
CA GLN A 267 -5.10 -1.72 -3.38
C GLN A 267 -3.97 -0.70 -3.37
N ALA A 268 -4.27 0.56 -3.08
CA ALA A 268 -3.29 1.60 -2.87
C ALA A 268 -3.45 2.19 -1.47
N HIS A 269 -2.34 2.27 -0.76
CA HIS A 269 -2.21 2.93 0.52
C HIS A 269 -1.53 4.28 0.31
N TYR A 270 -2.20 5.34 0.74
CA TYR A 270 -1.70 6.70 0.71
C TYR A 270 -1.18 7.09 2.07
N LEU A 271 -0.01 7.73 2.08
CA LEU A 271 0.54 8.36 3.27
C LEU A 271 0.83 9.82 2.94
N ALA A 272 -0.04 10.70 3.43
CA ALA A 272 0.04 12.13 3.15
C ALA A 272 1.25 12.75 3.84
N PRO A 273 1.96 13.71 3.22
CA PRO A 273 3.05 14.43 3.87
C PRO A 273 2.70 14.94 5.28
N LEU A 274 3.65 14.90 6.21
CA LEU A 274 3.40 15.49 7.54
C LEU A 274 3.03 16.97 7.42
N GLY A 275 1.94 17.38 8.08
CA GLY A 275 1.39 18.73 7.96
C GLY A 275 0.56 18.97 6.68
N PHE A 276 0.12 17.90 6.01
CA PHE A 276 -0.81 17.98 4.89
C PHE A 276 -2.06 18.77 5.31
N SER A 277 -2.29 19.91 4.66
CA SER A 277 -3.35 20.87 4.98
C SER A 277 -3.91 21.47 3.68
N GLU A 278 -4.72 22.53 3.77
CA GLU A 278 -5.29 23.22 2.58
C GLU A 278 -4.23 23.68 1.57
N ALA A 279 -2.97 23.81 1.99
CA ALA A 279 -1.84 24.13 1.11
C ALA A 279 -1.57 23.05 0.05
N TYR A 280 -1.96 21.81 0.33
CA TYR A 280 -1.95 20.71 -0.62
C TYR A 280 -3.38 20.57 -1.15
N SER A 281 -3.81 21.57 -1.92
CA SER A 281 -5.10 21.56 -2.64
C SER A 281 -5.27 20.24 -3.40
N PRO A 282 -6.52 19.81 -3.68
CA PRO A 282 -6.85 18.40 -3.92
C PRO A 282 -5.92 17.75 -4.94
N VAL A 283 -5.16 16.75 -4.48
CA VAL A 283 -4.32 15.95 -5.35
C VAL A 283 -5.18 14.83 -5.93
N TRP A 284 -5.13 14.70 -7.26
CA TRP A 284 -5.83 13.66 -7.99
C TRP A 284 -4.80 12.63 -8.44
N ASP A 285 -4.81 11.48 -7.79
CA ASP A 285 -3.90 10.39 -8.10
C ASP A 285 -4.55 9.39 -9.05
N SER A 286 -3.75 8.85 -9.96
CA SER A 286 -4.11 7.78 -10.91
C SER A 286 -3.01 6.71 -10.99
N SER A 287 -2.29 6.51 -9.88
CA SER A 287 -1.22 5.52 -9.81
C SER A 287 -1.74 4.09 -10.02
N GLY A 288 -0.85 3.15 -10.32
CA GLY A 288 -1.22 1.75 -10.53
C GLY A 288 -0.05 0.89 -10.98
N PHE A 289 -0.33 -0.14 -11.79
CA PHE A 289 0.70 -1.04 -12.30
C PHE A 289 0.58 -1.26 -13.81
N LYS A 290 1.73 -1.49 -14.44
CA LYS A 290 1.85 -2.19 -15.72
C LYS A 290 2.37 -3.60 -15.47
N ILE A 291 1.60 -4.61 -15.87
CA ILE A 291 2.02 -6.01 -15.80
C ILE A 291 2.37 -6.52 -17.19
N THR A 292 3.45 -7.29 -17.29
CA THR A 292 3.84 -7.98 -18.53
C THR A 292 3.46 -9.45 -18.42
N LEU A 293 2.73 -9.91 -19.44
CA LEU A 293 2.20 -11.25 -19.57
C LEU A 293 2.86 -11.97 -20.73
N ARG A 294 3.08 -13.27 -20.57
CA ARG A 294 3.44 -14.20 -21.64
C ARG A 294 2.43 -15.34 -21.66
N ARG A 295 1.81 -15.58 -22.81
CA ARG A 295 0.88 -16.70 -23.01
C ARG A 295 1.55 -18.04 -22.73
N VAL A 296 0.87 -18.93 -22.01
CA VAL A 296 1.32 -20.33 -21.83
C VAL A 296 0.96 -21.12 -23.08
N ARG A 297 1.96 -21.57 -23.85
CA ARG A 297 1.71 -22.35 -25.08
C ARG A 297 1.77 -23.86 -24.79
N PRO A 298 0.99 -24.70 -25.49
CA PRO A 298 1.01 -26.15 -25.30
C PRO A 298 2.40 -26.80 -25.42
N ARG A 299 3.29 -26.22 -26.26
CA ARG A 299 4.69 -26.67 -26.38
C ARG A 299 5.51 -26.40 -25.11
N ASP A 300 5.24 -25.33 -24.38
CA ASP A 300 5.94 -24.99 -23.13
C ASP A 300 5.63 -26.03 -22.05
N SER A 301 4.39 -26.55 -22.04
CA SER A 301 3.94 -27.62 -21.14
C SER A 301 4.51 -29.00 -21.52
N ALA A 302 4.71 -29.28 -22.82
CA ALA A 302 5.11 -30.59 -23.32
C ALA A 302 6.65 -30.82 -23.36
N ALA A 303 7.45 -29.76 -23.39
CA ALA A 303 8.91 -29.86 -23.53
C ALA A 303 9.69 -29.76 -22.20
N GLY A 304 9.03 -29.61 -21.06
CA GLY A 304 9.69 -29.37 -19.77
C GLY A 304 10.51 -28.06 -19.72
N GLN A 305 10.37 -27.19 -20.72
CA GLN A 305 10.95 -25.84 -20.79
C GLN A 305 10.04 -24.79 -20.14
N GLY A 306 9.13 -25.23 -19.27
CA GLY A 306 8.15 -24.38 -18.62
C GLY A 306 8.79 -23.49 -17.57
N LYS A 307 8.31 -22.25 -17.48
CA LYS A 307 8.55 -21.42 -16.30
C LYS A 307 8.07 -22.17 -15.05
N HIS A 308 8.84 -22.11 -13.97
CA HIS A 308 8.37 -22.54 -12.67
C HIS A 308 7.38 -21.50 -12.14
N ALA A 309 6.18 -21.96 -11.78
CA ALA A 309 5.23 -21.11 -11.11
C ALA A 309 5.79 -20.62 -9.77
N VAL A 310 5.66 -19.32 -9.56
CA VAL A 310 6.04 -18.63 -8.33
C VAL A 310 4.81 -18.45 -7.46
N GLY A 311 4.92 -18.86 -6.20
CA GLY A 311 4.00 -18.48 -5.14
C GLY A 311 4.59 -17.35 -4.30
N LEU A 312 3.73 -16.53 -3.72
CA LEU A 312 4.10 -15.52 -2.73
C LEU A 312 3.56 -15.92 -1.36
N LEU A 313 4.39 -15.74 -0.33
CA LEU A 313 4.07 -15.96 1.07
C LEU A 313 4.37 -14.69 1.86
N ALA A 314 3.34 -13.97 2.30
CA ALA A 314 3.49 -12.76 3.08
C ALA A 314 3.49 -13.07 4.58
N LEU A 315 4.39 -12.43 5.32
CA LEU A 315 4.65 -12.64 6.74
C LEU A 315 4.57 -11.30 7.46
N ASN A 316 3.83 -11.23 8.57
CA ASN A 316 3.66 -10.00 9.34
C ASN A 316 3.41 -10.28 10.83
N ASP A 317 3.56 -9.26 11.67
CA ASP A 317 3.17 -9.28 13.08
C ASP A 317 2.33 -8.07 13.49
N TYR A 318 1.02 -8.28 13.69
CA TYR A 318 0.12 -7.23 14.17
C TYR A 318 0.28 -6.92 15.66
N GLY A 319 1.05 -7.75 16.38
CA GLY A 319 1.35 -7.58 17.79
C GLY A 319 2.54 -6.67 18.06
N LEU A 320 3.14 -6.08 17.03
CA LEU A 320 4.34 -5.26 17.12
C LEU A 320 4.18 -4.14 18.15
N ASN A 321 5.16 -4.07 19.05
CA ASN A 321 5.29 -3.03 20.06
C ASN A 321 6.77 -2.72 20.31
N TYR A 322 7.23 -1.56 19.84
CA TYR A 322 8.58 -1.07 20.07
C TYR A 322 8.59 -0.06 21.22
N PRO A 323 9.38 -0.31 22.28
CA PRO A 323 9.54 0.64 23.36
C PRO A 323 10.22 1.90 22.84
N LYS A 324 9.75 3.07 23.30
CA LYS A 324 10.34 4.37 22.95
C LYS A 324 11.76 4.57 23.49
N GLY A 325 12.51 5.49 22.87
CA GLY A 325 13.78 5.97 23.39
C GLY A 325 14.93 4.96 23.32
N ARG A 326 14.86 3.96 22.44
CA ARG A 326 15.92 2.95 22.26
C ARG A 326 16.69 3.24 20.99
N SER A 327 18.00 3.46 21.08
CA SER A 327 18.88 3.56 19.91
C SER A 327 19.03 2.24 19.14
N ARG A 328 18.68 1.13 19.79
CA ARG A 328 18.67 -0.21 19.20
C ARG A 328 17.66 -1.09 19.92
N HIS A 329 16.65 -1.56 19.21
CA HIS A 329 15.72 -2.57 19.69
C HIS A 329 15.56 -3.65 18.63
N THR A 330 15.61 -4.91 19.04
CA THR A 330 15.37 -6.05 18.13
C THR A 330 14.02 -6.63 18.42
N HIS A 331 13.19 -6.72 17.39
CA HIS A 331 11.92 -7.42 17.40
C HIS A 331 12.00 -8.64 16.50
N SER A 332 11.40 -9.74 16.94
CA SER A 332 11.36 -10.99 16.20
C SER A 332 10.03 -11.67 16.42
N TYR A 333 9.45 -12.22 15.36
CA TYR A 333 8.28 -13.09 15.44
C TYR A 333 8.49 -14.37 14.64
N LEU A 334 7.81 -15.43 15.06
CA LEU A 334 8.00 -16.78 14.53
C LEU A 334 6.72 -17.24 13.83
N ILE A 335 6.87 -17.63 12.57
CA ILE A 335 5.89 -18.44 11.85
C ILE A 335 6.17 -19.90 12.20
N GLU A 336 5.33 -20.46 13.07
CA GLU A 336 5.48 -21.84 13.54
C GLU A 336 5.34 -22.85 12.41
N GLU A 337 6.02 -23.99 12.55
CA GLU A 337 6.00 -25.12 11.62
C GLU A 337 4.58 -25.51 11.20
N ALA A 338 3.66 -25.64 12.16
CA ALA A 338 2.30 -26.06 11.88
C ALA A 338 1.57 -25.07 10.96
N ALA A 339 1.75 -23.76 11.17
CA ALA A 339 1.11 -22.74 10.36
C ALA A 339 1.71 -22.70 8.94
N LEU A 340 3.02 -22.83 8.84
CA LEU A 340 3.72 -22.87 7.55
C LEU A 340 3.32 -24.11 6.73
N ARG A 341 3.30 -25.28 7.38
CA ARG A 341 2.83 -26.53 6.78
C ARG A 341 1.38 -26.45 6.32
N ASP A 342 0.51 -25.84 7.12
CA ASP A 342 -0.89 -25.68 6.74
C ASP A 342 -1.07 -24.72 5.56
N SER A 343 -0.30 -23.63 5.50
CA SER A 343 -0.36 -22.66 4.41
C SER A 343 0.16 -23.21 3.09
N LEU A 344 1.25 -23.98 3.13
CA LEU A 344 1.92 -24.53 1.95
C LEU A 344 1.55 -26.00 1.73
N LYS A 345 0.42 -26.46 2.28
CA LYS A 345 0.06 -27.89 2.30
C LYS A 345 -0.05 -28.49 0.90
N GLY A 346 -0.66 -27.76 -0.04
CA GLY A 346 -0.81 -28.22 -1.43
C GLY A 346 0.54 -28.36 -2.10
N ASP A 347 1.37 -27.32 -2.03
CA ASP A 347 2.73 -27.33 -2.59
C ASP A 347 3.62 -28.40 -1.96
N PHE A 348 3.59 -28.58 -0.64
CA PHE A 348 4.32 -29.67 0.01
C PHE A 348 3.82 -31.05 -0.42
N ALA A 349 2.53 -31.23 -0.67
CA ALA A 349 2.01 -32.50 -1.19
C ALA A 349 2.48 -32.76 -2.63
N ASP A 350 2.46 -31.73 -3.47
CA ASP A 350 2.74 -31.84 -4.90
C ASP A 350 4.24 -31.93 -5.21
N PHE A 351 5.09 -31.35 -4.36
CA PHE A 351 6.54 -31.24 -4.59
C PHE A 351 7.38 -31.94 -3.51
N GLY A 352 6.89 -33.05 -2.97
CA GLY A 352 7.71 -33.95 -2.12
C GLY A 352 8.10 -33.37 -0.76
N GLY A 353 7.32 -32.43 -0.25
CA GLY A 353 7.50 -31.82 1.07
C GLY A 353 8.39 -30.58 1.09
N GLU A 354 8.74 -30.04 -0.08
CA GLU A 354 9.70 -28.94 -0.22
C GLU A 354 9.22 -27.84 -1.19
N VAL A 355 9.43 -26.57 -0.80
CA VAL A 355 9.37 -25.42 -1.70
C VAL A 355 10.71 -24.68 -1.69
N GLN A 356 11.02 -23.93 -2.75
CA GLN A 356 12.30 -23.26 -2.87
C GLN A 356 12.13 -21.74 -2.91
N PRO A 357 12.43 -21.01 -1.81
CA PRO A 357 12.54 -19.55 -1.84
C PRO A 357 13.53 -19.08 -2.92
N VAL A 358 13.16 -18.04 -3.65
CA VAL A 358 13.94 -17.48 -4.77
C VAL A 358 14.16 -15.97 -4.65
N ALA A 359 13.23 -15.24 -4.05
CA ALA A 359 13.36 -13.81 -3.79
C ALA A 359 12.61 -13.44 -2.52
N VAL A 360 12.98 -12.31 -1.92
CA VAL A 360 12.24 -11.74 -0.80
C VAL A 360 12.07 -10.24 -0.98
N HIS A 361 10.98 -9.74 -0.41
CA HIS A 361 10.71 -8.32 -0.22
C HIS A 361 10.64 -8.08 1.29
N LEU A 362 11.44 -7.16 1.82
CA LEU A 362 11.53 -6.90 3.25
C LEU A 362 11.01 -5.50 3.54
N HIS A 363 10.04 -5.41 4.44
CA HIS A 363 9.30 -4.18 4.67
C HIS A 363 9.32 -3.75 6.15
N GLY A 364 9.68 -2.49 6.36
CA GLY A 364 9.51 -1.73 7.59
C GLY A 364 9.42 -0.24 7.25
N HIS A 365 8.98 0.57 8.21
CA HIS A 365 8.92 2.02 8.08
C HIS A 365 10.20 2.68 8.58
N SER A 366 10.13 3.99 8.78
CA SER A 366 11.28 4.88 8.99
C SER A 366 12.18 4.55 10.20
N LEU A 367 11.70 3.79 11.18
CA LEU A 367 12.49 3.45 12.38
C LEU A 367 13.32 2.18 12.16
N THR A 368 12.95 1.35 11.20
CA THR A 368 13.69 0.14 10.83
C THR A 368 15.05 0.50 10.25
N LYS A 369 16.07 -0.24 10.68
CA LYS A 369 17.46 -0.10 10.26
C LYS A 369 18.06 -1.39 9.73
N ARG A 370 17.50 -2.55 10.13
CA ARG A 370 17.89 -3.86 9.62
C ARG A 370 16.69 -4.78 9.60
N ILE A 371 16.63 -5.65 8.60
CA ILE A 371 15.59 -6.66 8.48
C ILE A 371 16.16 -7.93 7.84
N TRP A 372 15.78 -9.10 8.35
CA TRP A 372 16.19 -10.39 7.80
C TRP A 372 15.25 -11.53 8.22
N ILE A 373 15.31 -12.64 7.48
CA ILE A 373 14.51 -13.84 7.77
C ILE A 373 15.46 -14.99 8.14
N ASP A 374 15.33 -15.54 9.34
CA ASP A 374 16.01 -16.77 9.71
C ASP A 374 15.20 -17.99 9.23
N HIS A 375 15.89 -18.96 8.63
CA HIS A 375 15.36 -20.27 8.30
C HIS A 375 15.69 -21.25 9.42
N LEU A 376 14.67 -21.82 10.05
CA LEU A 376 14.82 -22.69 11.22
C LEU A 376 14.32 -24.11 10.92
N ARG A 377 15.05 -25.12 11.41
CA ARG A 377 14.68 -26.54 11.33
C ARG A 377 14.89 -27.19 12.69
N GLY A 378 13.85 -27.79 13.26
CA GLY A 378 13.89 -28.33 14.63
C GLY A 378 14.28 -27.28 15.68
N GLY A 379 13.89 -26.01 15.46
CA GLY A 379 14.21 -24.88 16.33
C GLY A 379 15.62 -24.30 16.18
N ALA A 380 16.53 -24.97 15.44
CA ALA A 380 17.87 -24.47 15.16
C ALA A 380 17.91 -23.68 13.85
N LYS A 381 18.71 -22.61 13.81
CA LYS A 381 18.94 -21.85 12.58
C LYS A 381 19.81 -22.64 11.62
N VAL A 382 19.28 -22.88 10.42
CA VAL A 382 19.95 -23.59 9.32
C VAL A 382 20.32 -22.70 8.15
N GLY A 383 19.82 -21.46 8.13
CA GLY A 383 20.14 -20.47 7.12
C GLY A 383 19.43 -19.14 7.33
N GLU A 384 19.52 -18.28 6.32
CA GLU A 384 18.74 -17.05 6.20
C GLU A 384 18.11 -17.01 4.80
N PHE A 385 16.95 -16.36 4.71
CA PHE A 385 16.30 -16.02 3.44
C PHE A 385 16.24 -14.50 3.32
N GLY A 386 17.37 -13.92 2.94
CA GLY A 386 17.53 -12.48 2.72
C GLY A 386 17.78 -11.67 4.00
N ARG A 387 18.56 -10.62 3.82
CA ARG A 387 18.99 -9.68 4.86
C ARG A 387 19.32 -8.34 4.22
N ILE A 388 18.82 -7.27 4.81
CA ILE A 388 19.28 -5.90 4.53
C ILE A 388 19.90 -5.35 5.82
N GLN A 389 21.21 -5.11 5.77
CA GLN A 389 22.01 -4.75 6.96
C GLN A 389 21.98 -3.25 7.28
N SER A 390 21.64 -2.43 6.29
CA SER A 390 21.54 -0.97 6.38
C SER A 390 20.27 -0.54 5.64
N TYR A 391 19.13 -0.88 6.21
CA TYR A 391 17.82 -0.69 5.60
C TYR A 391 17.40 0.78 5.60
N ASP A 392 17.00 1.28 4.43
CA ASP A 392 16.35 2.57 4.25
C ASP A 392 14.93 2.40 3.67
N ALA A 393 13.94 2.71 4.49
CA ALA A 393 12.51 2.56 4.21
C ALA A 393 11.98 3.44 3.07
N HIS A 394 12.78 4.37 2.53
CA HIS A 394 12.40 5.24 1.41
C HIS A 394 13.27 5.02 0.17
N SER A 395 13.95 3.88 0.08
CA SER A 395 14.90 3.54 -0.98
C SER A 395 14.55 2.25 -1.72
N GLU A 396 15.39 1.84 -2.67
CA GLU A 396 15.27 0.55 -3.38
C GLU A 396 15.36 -0.68 -2.47
N ASP A 397 15.73 -0.54 -1.20
CA ASP A 397 15.62 -1.60 -0.18
C ASP A 397 14.18 -2.12 0.00
N GLN A 398 13.20 -1.33 -0.43
CA GLN A 398 11.78 -1.68 -0.53
C GLN A 398 11.43 -2.48 -1.80
N SER A 399 12.43 -3.05 -2.50
CA SER A 399 12.20 -3.90 -3.68
C SER A 399 12.26 -5.39 -3.33
N PHE A 400 11.70 -6.22 -4.20
CA PHE A 400 12.11 -7.62 -4.24
C PHE A 400 13.58 -7.74 -4.64
N PHE A 401 14.34 -8.54 -3.90
CA PHE A 401 15.68 -8.95 -4.30
C PHE A 401 15.79 -10.48 -4.32
N PHE A 402 16.50 -10.98 -5.34
CA PHE A 402 16.73 -12.41 -5.50
C PHE A 402 17.74 -12.92 -4.48
N LEU A 403 17.44 -14.09 -3.91
CA LEU A 403 18.31 -14.73 -2.95
C LEU A 403 19.60 -15.20 -3.65
N PRO A 404 20.77 -15.05 -3.00
CA PRO A 404 22.02 -15.55 -3.57
C PRO A 404 21.97 -17.08 -3.68
N PRO A 405 22.77 -17.70 -4.58
CA PRO A 405 22.69 -19.14 -4.84
C PRO A 405 22.79 -20.02 -3.60
N GLN A 406 23.59 -19.63 -2.59
CA GLN A 406 23.70 -20.40 -1.35
C GLN A 406 22.39 -20.45 -0.54
N ASP A 407 21.54 -19.44 -0.63
CA ASP A 407 20.29 -19.33 0.10
C ASP A 407 19.14 -19.86 -0.76
N ALA A 408 19.16 -19.54 -2.06
CA ALA A 408 18.22 -20.04 -3.07
C ALA A 408 18.35 -21.55 -3.38
N SER A 409 19.35 -22.23 -2.82
CA SER A 409 19.50 -23.69 -2.90
C SER A 409 19.04 -24.42 -1.65
N ARG A 410 18.66 -23.69 -0.59
CA ARG A 410 18.12 -24.30 0.64
C ARG A 410 16.60 -24.38 0.54
N PRO A 411 16.01 -25.58 0.39
CA PRO A 411 14.57 -25.69 0.36
C PRO A 411 13.99 -25.45 1.75
N LEU A 412 12.82 -24.84 1.75
CA LEU A 412 11.93 -24.79 2.90
C LEU A 412 11.11 -26.09 2.94
N ARG A 413 11.17 -26.79 4.07
CA ARG A 413 10.50 -28.09 4.26
C ARG A 413 9.27 -27.96 5.15
N SER A 414 8.37 -28.93 5.04
CA SER A 414 7.15 -29.02 5.88
C SER A 414 7.37 -29.09 7.40
N GLY A 415 8.60 -29.34 7.86
CA GLY A 415 9.02 -29.34 9.27
C GLY A 415 9.78 -28.09 9.71
N ASP A 416 9.86 -27.06 8.86
CA ASP A 416 10.62 -25.85 9.12
C ASP A 416 9.76 -24.72 9.66
N SER A 417 10.40 -23.71 10.22
CA SER A 417 9.76 -22.45 10.63
C SER A 417 10.57 -21.26 10.12
N LEU A 418 9.92 -20.11 10.04
CA LEU A 418 10.55 -18.86 9.61
C LEU A 418 10.48 -17.85 10.75
N ARG A 419 11.58 -17.14 11.01
CA ARG A 419 11.58 -16.02 11.95
C ARG A 419 11.97 -14.75 11.22
N VAL A 420 11.08 -13.77 11.21
CA VAL A 420 11.39 -12.44 10.70
C VAL A 420 11.93 -11.62 11.87
N ASN A 421 12.99 -10.87 11.61
CA ASN A 421 13.67 -10.05 12.60
C ASN A 421 13.84 -8.63 12.06
N CYS A 422 13.52 -7.65 12.90
CA CYS A 422 13.76 -6.24 12.62
C CYS A 422 14.59 -5.62 13.74
N GLU A 423 15.59 -4.82 13.36
CA GLU A 423 16.30 -3.94 14.29
C GLU A 423 15.91 -2.50 13.99
N VAL A 424 15.45 -1.80 15.03
CA VAL A 424 14.89 -0.45 14.92
C VAL A 424 15.60 0.53 15.85
N ASP A 425 15.58 1.80 15.47
CA ASP A 425 15.99 2.93 16.30
C ASP A 425 14.75 3.78 16.65
N THR A 426 14.30 3.68 17.89
CA THR A 426 13.19 4.46 18.45
C THR A 426 13.65 5.63 19.32
N SER A 427 14.92 6.04 19.24
CA SER A 427 15.47 7.14 20.05
C SER A 427 14.73 8.47 19.84
N SER A 428 14.21 8.70 18.64
CA SER A 428 13.41 9.87 18.28
C SER A 428 11.93 9.77 18.67
N ALA A 429 11.45 8.59 19.09
CA ALA A 429 10.05 8.37 19.41
C ALA A 429 9.70 8.90 20.81
N GLY A 430 8.69 9.77 20.91
CA GLY A 430 8.19 10.30 22.20
C GLY A 430 7.28 9.34 22.98
N ARG A 431 6.82 8.27 22.33
CA ARG A 431 5.88 7.25 22.82
C ARG A 431 6.20 5.90 22.17
N ASP A 432 5.70 4.82 22.76
CA ASP A 432 5.88 3.48 22.19
C ASP A 432 5.27 3.43 20.79
N VAL A 433 5.89 2.64 19.92
CA VAL A 433 5.54 2.55 18.50
C VAL A 433 4.89 1.20 18.25
N PHE A 434 3.71 1.21 17.65
CA PHE A 434 2.91 0.01 17.44
C PHE A 434 2.80 -0.33 15.96
N TYR A 435 2.29 -1.54 15.68
CA TYR A 435 1.86 -1.90 14.34
C TYR A 435 0.91 -0.84 13.76
N GLY A 436 1.11 -0.46 12.50
CA GLY A 436 0.16 0.38 11.78
C GLY A 436 0.73 0.87 10.45
N VAL A 437 -0.03 1.75 9.81
CA VAL A 437 0.19 2.22 8.43
C VAL A 437 0.41 3.74 8.35
N SER A 438 0.27 4.45 9.47
CA SER A 438 0.53 5.91 9.60
C SER A 438 2.03 6.22 9.76
N HIS A 439 2.41 7.51 9.69
CA HIS A 439 3.82 7.95 9.79
C HIS A 439 4.54 7.54 11.08
N PHE A 440 3.78 7.43 12.16
CA PHE A 440 4.31 7.23 13.51
C PHE A 440 4.11 5.81 14.02
N THR A 441 3.68 4.90 13.15
CA THR A 441 3.58 3.46 13.39
C THR A 441 4.67 2.72 12.64
N GLU A 442 4.86 1.44 12.95
CA GLU A 442 5.84 0.60 12.30
C GLU A 442 5.26 -0.71 11.77
N MET A 443 6.00 -1.36 10.89
CA MET A 443 5.83 -2.72 10.44
C MET A 443 7.13 -3.52 10.60
N CYS A 444 7.00 -4.84 10.63
CA CYS A 444 8.11 -5.76 10.49
C CYS A 444 7.61 -6.92 9.63
N SER A 445 7.77 -6.80 8.33
CA SER A 445 7.06 -7.66 7.38
C SER A 445 8.01 -8.20 6.31
N ALA A 446 7.65 -9.33 5.74
CA ALA A 446 8.39 -9.90 4.62
C ALA A 446 7.44 -10.61 3.65
N VAL A 447 7.74 -10.55 2.36
CA VAL A 447 7.10 -11.41 1.34
C VAL A 447 8.17 -12.32 0.76
N VAL A 448 7.95 -13.62 0.85
CA VAL A 448 8.84 -14.65 0.29
C VAL A 448 8.25 -15.14 -1.02
N ALA A 449 8.95 -14.89 -2.12
CA ALA A 449 8.67 -15.52 -3.39
C ALA A 449 9.37 -16.88 -3.46
N TYR A 450 8.63 -17.93 -3.83
CA TYR A 450 9.16 -19.30 -3.92
C TYR A 450 8.70 -20.00 -5.19
N LYS A 451 9.53 -20.91 -5.71
CA LYS A 451 9.16 -21.87 -6.76
C LYS A 451 8.76 -23.22 -6.15
N ASN A 452 8.33 -24.14 -7.01
CA ASN A 452 7.60 -25.36 -6.64
C ASN A 452 6.22 -25.00 -6.07
N HIS A 453 5.52 -24.12 -6.79
CA HIS A 453 4.15 -23.76 -6.52
C HIS A 453 3.22 -24.43 -7.54
N ASN A 454 2.12 -25.01 -7.08
CA ASN A 454 1.06 -25.55 -7.93
C ASN A 454 -0.17 -24.63 -7.84
N PRO A 455 -0.28 -23.66 -8.75
CA PRO A 455 -1.37 -22.68 -8.73
C PRO A 455 -2.74 -23.26 -9.11
N ALA A 456 -2.78 -24.52 -9.57
CA ALA A 456 -4.03 -25.23 -9.84
C ALA A 456 -4.55 -26.00 -8.60
N ASN A 457 -3.74 -26.16 -7.55
CA ASN A 457 -4.16 -26.90 -6.36
C ASN A 457 -4.99 -25.98 -5.45
N PRO A 458 -6.30 -26.25 -5.26
CA PRO A 458 -7.15 -25.42 -4.41
C PRO A 458 -6.70 -25.41 -2.94
N SER A 459 -5.91 -26.41 -2.51
CA SER A 459 -5.32 -26.47 -1.17
C SER A 459 -4.36 -25.31 -0.88
N ASN A 460 -3.85 -24.63 -1.92
CA ASN A 460 -2.98 -23.47 -1.80
C ASN A 460 -3.75 -22.14 -1.65
N TYR A 461 -5.09 -22.16 -1.72
CA TYR A 461 -5.94 -20.96 -1.70
C TYR A 461 -7.10 -21.05 -0.71
N VAL A 462 -7.06 -22.01 0.23
CA VAL A 462 -8.15 -22.29 1.19
C VAL A 462 -8.39 -21.12 2.17
N LYS A 463 -7.48 -20.15 2.24
CA LYS A 463 -7.56 -18.93 3.06
C LYS A 463 -6.98 -17.76 2.28
N THR A 464 -7.47 -16.55 2.57
CA THR A 464 -7.05 -15.27 1.98
C THR A 464 -5.54 -15.19 1.74
N ALA A 465 -5.17 -15.31 0.46
CA ALA A 465 -3.90 -14.95 -0.16
C ALA A 465 -2.59 -15.24 0.62
N ASN A 466 -2.30 -16.47 1.09
CA ASN A 466 -0.97 -16.84 1.66
C ASN A 466 -0.34 -15.77 2.60
N ILE A 467 -1.16 -15.05 3.37
CA ILE A 467 -0.73 -14.05 4.34
C ILE A 467 -0.75 -14.71 5.72
N LEU A 468 0.44 -14.86 6.30
CA LEU A 468 0.69 -15.45 7.59
C LEU A 468 1.05 -14.36 8.60
N SER A 469 0.05 -13.97 9.38
CA SER A 469 0.23 -12.94 10.40
C SER A 469 0.28 -13.53 11.80
N THR A 470 1.18 -13.01 12.62
CA THR A 470 1.24 -13.32 14.05
C THR A 470 0.72 -12.15 14.87
N CYS A 471 0.64 -12.39 16.17
CA CYS A 471 0.27 -11.40 17.14
C CYS A 471 1.14 -11.58 18.40
N THR A 472 2.35 -11.03 18.40
CA THR A 472 3.28 -11.14 19.54
C THR A 472 2.70 -10.52 20.83
N ASP A 473 1.93 -9.43 20.73
CA ASP A 473 1.13 -8.86 21.81
C ASP A 473 -0.38 -8.93 21.50
N ILE A 474 -1.05 -9.90 22.14
CA ILE A 474 -2.50 -10.14 21.97
C ILE A 474 -3.38 -8.96 22.37
N SER A 475 -2.93 -8.11 23.29
CA SER A 475 -3.69 -6.93 23.69
C SER A 475 -3.76 -5.88 22.58
N ARG A 476 -2.82 -5.92 21.62
CA ARG A 476 -2.67 -4.91 20.56
C ARG A 476 -3.39 -5.29 19.27
N CYS A 477 -3.38 -6.57 18.91
CA CYS A 477 -3.97 -7.03 17.64
C CYS A 477 -5.48 -6.81 17.53
N PHE A 478 -6.18 -6.65 18.66
CA PHE A 478 -7.63 -6.40 18.69
C PHE A 478 -8.00 -4.94 18.99
N SER A 479 -7.01 -4.10 19.29
CA SER A 479 -7.20 -2.68 19.57
C SER A 479 -7.20 -1.83 18.30
N ALA A 480 -6.57 -2.31 17.22
CA ALA A 480 -6.45 -1.62 15.94
C ALA A 480 -7.81 -1.33 15.24
N GLY A 481 -8.88 -2.04 15.61
CA GLY A 481 -10.23 -1.80 15.09
C GLY A 481 -11.12 -0.88 15.95
N LYS A 482 -10.63 -0.39 17.10
CA LYS A 482 -11.44 0.40 18.06
C LYS A 482 -11.18 1.91 18.02
N GLY A 483 -10.70 2.45 16.90
CA GLY A 483 -10.42 3.88 16.73
C GLY A 483 -11.64 4.82 16.79
N LYS A 484 -12.85 4.36 17.16
CA LYS A 484 -14.07 5.20 17.23
C LYS A 484 -14.81 5.24 18.57
N GLU A 485 -14.37 4.54 19.62
CA GLU A 485 -15.13 4.46 20.89
C GLU A 485 -14.29 4.79 22.12
N GLU A 486 -13.66 5.97 22.17
CA GLU A 486 -13.28 6.54 23.47
C GLU A 486 -13.04 8.07 23.41
N GLN A 487 -13.96 8.82 22.79
CA GLN A 487 -14.06 10.27 23.04
C GLN A 487 -15.52 10.75 23.10
N GLY A 488 -15.98 11.08 24.31
CA GLY A 488 -16.92 12.18 24.55
C GLY A 488 -18.39 11.82 24.76
N GLY A 489 -18.84 11.74 26.02
CA GLY A 489 -20.27 11.77 26.30
C GLY A 489 -20.74 11.52 27.74
N ALA A 490 -19.98 11.90 28.77
CA ALA A 490 -20.57 12.11 30.08
C ALA A 490 -21.59 13.26 29.98
N ARG A 491 -22.87 12.94 29.79
CA ARG A 491 -23.97 13.88 30.06
C ARG A 491 -24.14 13.93 31.57
N GLY A 492 -23.76 15.08 32.14
CA GLY A 492 -24.15 15.45 33.50
C GLY A 492 -25.68 15.44 33.63
N GLY A 493 -26.15 14.82 34.71
CA GLY A 493 -27.44 15.10 35.31
C GLY A 493 -27.35 16.22 36.34
#